data_AF-A0A7K1VZ25-F1
#
_entry.id   AF-A0A7K1VZ25-F1
#
_cell.length_a   1.000
_cell.length_b   1.000
_cell.length_c   1.000
_cell.angle_alpha   90.00
_cell.angle_beta   90.00
_cell.angle_gamma   90.00
#
_symmetry.space_group_name_H-M   'P 1'
#
loop_
_entity.id
_entity.type
_entity.pdbx_description
1 polymer ?
#
loop_
_entity_poly.entity_id
_entity_poly.type
_entity_poly.pdbx_seq_one_letter_code
_entity_poly.pdbx_strand_id
1 'polypeptide(L)'
;MEQVIAWLHEKNPGLDGPIAADEDLIEARLIDSMDFLEFIDLLEEISGATIDLQEVTIDDFRTLTRVGERFLGSAGLAEAAAE
;
A
#
# COMPACT_ATOMS: atom_id res chain seq x y z
N MET A 1 5.44 4.89 -6.16
CA MET A 1 5.31 5.44 -4.78
C MET A 1 4.73 6.85 -4.76
N GLU A 2 5.04 7.73 -5.71
CA GLU A 2 4.49 9.10 -5.74
C GLU A 2 2.95 9.17 -5.76
N GLN A 3 2.28 8.31 -6.54
CA GLN A 3 0.80 8.23 -6.57
C GLN A 3 0.20 7.88 -5.21
N VAL A 4 0.83 6.97 -4.48
CA VAL A 4 0.38 6.52 -3.16
C VAL A 4 0.49 7.68 -2.16
N ILE A 5 1.62 8.38 -2.16
CA ILE A 5 1.83 9.55 -1.29
C ILE A 5 0.82 10.67 -1.62
N ALA A 6 0.58 10.94 -2.91
CA ALA A 6 -0.39 11.94 -3.33
C ALA A 6 -1.80 11.60 -2.84
N TRP A 7 -2.24 10.35 -3.02
CA TRP A 7 -3.53 9.88 -2.54
C TRP A 7 -3.65 10.02 -1.01
N LEU A 8 -2.60 9.66 -0.26
CA LEU A 8 -2.60 9.84 1.20
C LEU A 8 -2.75 11.31 1.62
N HIS A 9 -2.10 12.25 0.92
CA HIS A 9 -2.28 13.69 1.19
C HIS A 9 -3.69 14.18 0.84
N GLU A 10 -4.29 13.69 -0.24
CA GLU A 10 -5.67 14.06 -0.59
C GLU A 10 -6.69 13.57 0.45
N LYS A 11 -6.48 12.36 0.97
CA LYS A 11 -7.30 11.79 2.05
C LYS A 11 -7.06 12.47 3.40
N ASN A 12 -5.86 12.99 3.62
CA ASN A 12 -5.45 13.60 4.88
C ASN A 12 -5.09 15.08 4.68
N PRO A 13 -6.08 15.98 4.49
CA PRO A 13 -5.82 17.40 4.29
C PRO A 13 -5.17 18.08 5.51
N GLY A 14 -5.13 17.42 6.67
CA GLY A 14 -4.43 17.88 7.86
C GLY A 14 -2.97 17.41 7.97
N LEU A 15 -2.50 16.61 7.02
CA LEU A 15 -1.12 16.10 7.01
C LEU A 15 -0.21 17.08 6.26
N ASP A 16 0.39 18.00 7.01
CA ASP A 16 1.33 18.99 6.52
C ASP A 16 2.77 18.50 6.77
N GLY A 17 3.21 17.50 6.00
CA GLY A 17 4.55 16.93 6.16
C GLY A 17 4.85 15.77 5.22
N PRO A 18 6.15 15.46 4.99
CA PRO A 18 6.54 14.30 4.19
C PRO A 18 6.20 13.00 4.92
N ILE A 19 5.48 12.10 4.25
CA ILE A 19 5.19 10.74 4.75
C ILE A 19 6.45 9.89 4.55
N ALA A 20 7.02 9.37 5.64
CA ALA A 20 8.16 8.46 5.55
C ALA A 20 7.70 7.11 4.97
N ALA A 21 8.58 6.41 4.26
CA ALA A 21 8.24 5.09 3.73
C ALA A 21 7.96 4.06 4.84
N ASP A 22 8.62 4.22 5.99
CA ASP A 22 8.41 3.41 7.20
C ASP A 22 7.32 3.98 8.11
N GLU A 23 6.60 5.02 7.67
CA GLU A 23 5.52 5.62 8.46
C GLU A 23 4.35 4.65 8.61
N ASP A 24 3.80 4.61 9.82
CA ASP A 24 2.77 3.65 10.20
C ASP A 24 1.38 4.22 9.83
N LEU A 25 0.88 3.85 8.65
CA LEU A 25 -0.31 4.45 8.04
C LEU A 25 -1.59 4.22 8.86
N ILE A 26 -1.61 3.13 9.63
CA ILE A 26 -2.75 2.73 10.46
C ILE A 26 -2.70 3.44 11.81
N GLU A 27 -1.53 3.43 12.48
CA GLU A 27 -1.34 4.11 13.78
C GLU A 27 -1.46 5.64 13.63
N ALA A 28 -0.93 6.20 12.53
CA ALA A 28 -1.07 7.61 12.20
C ALA A 28 -2.49 7.99 11.71
N ARG A 29 -3.41 7.01 11.62
CA ARG A 29 -4.79 7.18 11.12
C ARG A 29 -4.87 7.83 9.74
N LEU A 30 -3.93 7.47 8.86
CA LEU A 30 -3.91 7.97 7.49
C LEU A 30 -4.84 7.18 6.56
N ILE A 31 -5.15 5.94 6.95
CA ILE A 31 -6.07 5.06 6.24
C ILE A 31 -7.10 4.55 7.24
N ASP A 32 -8.39 4.81 6.99
CA ASP A 32 -9.51 4.21 7.72
C ASP A 32 -10.05 2.98 6.96
N SER A 33 -10.98 2.26 7.58
CA SER A 33 -11.66 1.07 7.01
C SER A 33 -12.26 1.30 5.62
N MET A 34 -12.77 2.50 5.33
CA MET A 34 -13.32 2.83 4.01
C MET A 34 -12.21 3.13 3.00
N ASP A 35 -11.21 3.92 3.40
CA ASP A 35 -10.07 4.28 2.55
C ASP A 35 -9.19 3.06 2.24
N PHE A 36 -9.22 2.03 3.08
CA PHE A 36 -8.47 0.79 2.87
C PHE A 36 -8.87 0.07 1.58
N LEU A 37 -10.16 0.04 1.25
CA LEU A 37 -10.63 -0.58 0.00
C LEU A 37 -10.16 0.23 -1.22
N GLU A 38 -10.24 1.56 -1.15
CA GLU A 38 -9.73 2.46 -2.21
C GLU A 38 -8.20 2.37 -2.33
N PHE A 39 -7.49 2.18 -1.23
CA PHE A 39 -6.05 2.01 -1.21
C PHE A 39 -5.64 0.74 -1.95
N ILE A 40 -6.38 -0.35 -1.74
CA ILE A 40 -6.13 -1.61 -2.44
C ILE A 40 -6.39 -1.45 -3.94
N ASP A 41 -7.53 -0.86 -4.32
CA ASP A 41 -7.85 -0.60 -5.73
C ASP A 41 -6.73 0.21 -6.42
N LEU A 42 -6.24 1.27 -5.75
CA LEU A 42 -5.10 2.05 -6.21
C LEU A 42 -3.83 1.21 -6.36
N LEU A 43 -3.53 0.33 -5.41
CA LEU A 43 -2.37 -0.55 -5.47
C LEU A 43 -2.50 -1.58 -6.60
N GLU A 44 -3.68 -2.13 -6.82
CA GLU A 44 -3.98 -3.05 -7.93
C GLU A 44 -3.81 -2.34 -9.27
N GLU A 45 -4.27 -1.09 -9.41
CA GLU A 45 -4.06 -0.30 -10.63
C GLU A 45 -2.58 0.00 -10.89
N ILE A 46 -1.80 0.36 -9.86
CA ILE A 46 -0.37 0.66 -10.02
C ILE A 46 0.45 -0.61 -10.26
N SER A 47 0.14 -1.69 -9.55
CA SER A 47 0.84 -2.99 -9.65
C SER A 47 0.43 -3.77 -10.91
N GLY A 48 -0.80 -3.59 -11.37
CA GLY A 48 -1.42 -4.39 -12.42
C GLY A 48 -1.76 -5.83 -11.98
N ALA A 49 -1.73 -6.10 -10.67
CA ALA A 49 -2.01 -7.40 -10.08
C ALA A 49 -3.18 -7.30 -9.10
N THR A 50 -4.00 -8.35 -9.04
CA THR A 50 -5.11 -8.43 -8.09
C THR A 50 -4.57 -8.74 -6.69
N ILE A 51 -5.01 -7.97 -5.70
CA ILE A 51 -4.60 -8.11 -4.30
C ILE A 51 -5.66 -8.91 -3.55
N ASP A 52 -5.29 -10.10 -3.08
CA ASP A 52 -6.19 -10.94 -2.30
C ASP A 52 -6.17 -10.56 -0.82
N LEU A 53 -7.29 -10.00 -0.36
CA LEU A 53 -7.55 -9.59 1.03
C LEU A 53 -7.49 -10.72 2.07
N GLN A 54 -7.53 -11.99 1.65
CA GLN A 54 -7.42 -13.13 2.55
C GLN A 54 -5.96 -13.55 2.75
N GLU A 55 -5.08 -13.28 1.78
CA GLU A 55 -3.65 -13.59 1.85
C GLU A 55 -2.79 -12.45 2.44
N VAL A 56 -3.33 -11.23 2.42
CA VAL A 56 -2.69 -10.04 2.98
C VAL A 56 -3.21 -9.74 4.38
N THR A 57 -2.33 -9.23 5.22
CA THR A 57 -2.67 -8.82 6.59
C THR A 57 -2.58 -7.32 6.72
N ILE A 58 -3.25 -6.77 7.74
CA ILE A 58 -3.17 -5.33 8.05
C ILE A 58 -1.72 -4.86 8.24
N ASP A 59 -0.83 -5.75 8.69
CA ASP A 59 0.60 -5.48 8.90
C ASP A 59 1.37 -5.29 7.58
N ASP A 60 0.87 -5.82 6.45
CA ASP A 60 1.42 -5.60 5.11
C ASP A 60 1.12 -4.19 4.59
N PHE A 61 0.03 -3.58 5.06
CA PHE A 61 -0.39 -2.20 4.70
C PHE A 61 0.07 -1.15 5.70
N ARG A 62 0.78 -1.60 6.73
CA ARG A 62 1.20 -0.77 7.85
C ARG A 62 2.18 0.32 7.42
N THR A 63 3.07 0.02 6.47
CA THR A 63 4.06 0.99 5.97
C THR A 63 4.14 0.96 4.45
N LEU A 64 4.45 2.11 3.84
CA LEU A 64 4.64 2.23 2.40
C LEU A 64 5.80 1.37 1.89
N THR A 65 6.82 1.14 2.71
CA THR A 65 7.93 0.22 2.39
C THR A 65 7.42 -1.19 2.17
N ARG A 66 6.59 -1.72 3.09
CA ARG A 66 6.06 -3.09 2.99
C ARG A 66 5.09 -3.23 1.83
N VAL A 67 4.19 -2.26 1.68
CA VAL A 67 3.29 -2.17 0.54
C VAL A 67 4.09 -2.15 -0.76
N GLY A 68 5.14 -1.32 -0.78
CA GLY A 68 6.15 -1.24 -1.83
C GLY A 68 6.71 -2.61 -2.17
N GLU A 69 7.37 -3.27 -1.25
CA GLU A 69 8.03 -4.57 -1.45
C GLU A 69 7.07 -5.68 -1.85
N ARG A 70 5.88 -5.74 -1.22
CA ARG A 70 4.89 -6.80 -1.38
C ARG A 70 4.10 -6.68 -2.69
N PHE A 71 3.69 -5.46 -3.05
CA PHE A 71 2.76 -5.20 -4.16
C PHE A 71 3.42 -4.49 -5.34
N LEU A 72 4.39 -3.61 -5.10
CA LEU A 72 5.07 -2.80 -6.14
C LEU A 72 6.49 -3.32 -6.42
N GLY A 73 6.98 -4.27 -5.62
CA GLY A 73 8.39 -4.57 -5.42
C GLY A 73 8.78 -5.99 -5.81
N SER A 74 8.13 -6.55 -6.83
CA SER A 74 8.74 -7.51 -7.75
C SER A 74 7.73 -7.86 -8.82
N ALA A 75 7.86 -7.25 -9.99
CA ALA A 75 7.14 -7.68 -11.19
C ALA A 75 7.62 -9.07 -11.72
N GLY A 76 8.06 -10.01 -10.87
CA GLY A 76 8.29 -11.39 -11.31
C GLY A 76 9.29 -12.23 -10.51
N LEU A 77 8.94 -12.70 -9.31
CA LEU A 77 9.74 -13.73 -8.61
C LEU A 77 9.00 -15.01 -8.19
N ALA A 78 7.79 -15.30 -8.69
CA ALA A 78 7.08 -16.53 -8.30
C ALA A 78 6.61 -17.44 -9.47
N GLU A 79 7.23 -17.34 -10.65
CA GLU A 79 7.23 -18.44 -11.64
C GLU A 79 8.34 -19.49 -11.34
N ALA A 80 9.07 -19.40 -10.22
CA ALA A 80 10.29 -20.19 -9.97
C ALA A 80 10.28 -21.10 -8.72
N ALA A 81 9.11 -21.57 -8.26
CA ALA A 81 9.03 -22.55 -7.15
C ALA A 81 8.24 -23.82 -7.51
N ALA A 82 8.29 -24.23 -8.79
CA ALA A 82 7.80 -25.51 -9.27
C ALA A 82 8.79 -26.16 -10.23
N GLU A 83 9.94 -26.62 -9.71
CA GLU A 83 10.76 -27.67 -10.35
C GLU A 83 11.30 -28.65 -9.30
#